data_AF-A0A8K1FIW5-F1
#
_entry.id   AF-A0A8K1FIW5-F1
#
_cell.length_a   1.000
_cell.length_b   1.000
_cell.length_c   1.000
_cell.angle_alpha   90.00
_cell.angle_beta   90.00
_cell.angle_gamma   90.00
#
_symmetry.space_group_name_H-M   'P 1'
#
loop_
_entity.id
_entity.type
_entity.pdbx_description
1 polymer ?
#
loop_
_entity_poly.entity_id
_entity_poly.type
_entity_poly.pdbx_seq_one_letter_code
_entity_poly.pdbx_strand_id
1 'polypeptide(L)'
;MLRRVASVDEADKLNHQTLRRDFLQSDESVGLHFDPYFVWLFEAWPVPMEGKEERSYRYSVVVAADKLTIWLEDRKTKAQWGSAELTLSEFVTETSAIPNAKLEDYAKQFIACLHAEGDTKRFISPTSSGETRQLTFVLSLHLASFETALVFEFVLKKVPLQRVDILAAQVRDLTDELHELKQKQSDLAFLDLEASHVAPDRTTFVWKVKYLLGRNSQLHLLVDGTAIRIGQTGLYLFTINCRCKDKGPDRTWFRFKVNGEVRRRSNCYGMSPLEDSYSEVYPWCSLTTSVVLQADDNVKIIVGTGTTLVDGSTMTITQLR
;
A
#
# COMPACT_ATOMS: atom_id res chain seq x y z
N MET A 1 -23.45 27.34 -33.40
CA MET A 1 -23.77 25.94 -33.04
C MET A 1 -22.45 25.20 -32.82
N LEU A 2 -21.89 25.30 -31.61
CA LEU A 2 -20.64 24.64 -31.20
C LEU A 2 -20.80 24.26 -29.72
N ARG A 3 -20.91 22.96 -29.45
CA ARG A 3 -20.94 22.37 -28.10
C ARG A 3 -19.49 22.26 -27.60
N ARG A 4 -19.18 22.89 -26.47
CA ARG A 4 -17.99 22.61 -25.65
C ARG A 4 -18.37 21.52 -24.64
N VAL A 5 -17.64 20.41 -24.67
CA VAL A 5 -17.72 19.33 -23.68
C VAL A 5 -16.91 19.78 -22.47
N ALA A 6 -17.52 19.78 -21.29
CA ALA A 6 -16.88 20.08 -20.02
C ALA A 6 -15.96 18.92 -19.59
N SER A 7 -14.78 19.25 -19.08
CA SER A 7 -13.75 18.34 -18.58
C SER A 7 -14.10 17.75 -17.22
N VAL A 8 -13.75 16.48 -17.04
CA VAL A 8 -13.93 15.67 -15.83
C VAL A 8 -12.81 15.96 -14.83
N ASP A 9 -12.81 17.13 -14.19
CA ASP A 9 -11.74 17.47 -13.22
C ASP A 9 -12.17 18.31 -12.00
N GLU A 10 -13.47 18.50 -11.75
CA GLU A 10 -13.95 19.27 -10.56
C GLU A 10 -14.69 18.44 -9.51
N ALA A 11 -14.88 17.13 -9.69
CA ALA A 11 -15.62 16.30 -8.74
C ALA A 11 -14.79 15.80 -7.53
N ASP A 12 -13.45 15.77 -7.63
CA ASP A 12 -12.59 15.20 -6.58
C ASP A 12 -12.06 16.21 -5.55
N LYS A 13 -12.32 17.51 -5.73
CA LYS A 13 -11.84 18.56 -4.80
C LYS A 13 -12.81 18.92 -3.68
N LEU A 14 -14.05 18.41 -3.71
CA LEU A 14 -15.09 18.84 -2.76
C LEU A 14 -15.30 17.91 -1.56
N ASN A 15 -14.62 16.76 -1.47
CA ASN A 15 -14.93 15.75 -0.45
C ASN A 15 -14.01 15.71 0.78
N HIS A 16 -13.06 16.66 0.91
CA HIS A 16 -12.11 16.70 2.04
C HIS A 16 -12.25 17.91 2.99
N GLN A 17 -13.26 18.78 2.82
CA GLN A 17 -13.41 19.98 3.66
C GLN A 17 -14.61 20.01 4.63
N THR A 18 -15.44 18.97 4.71
CA THR A 18 -16.75 19.07 5.41
C THR A 18 -16.82 18.41 6.80
N LEU A 19 -15.71 17.96 7.40
CA LEU A 19 -15.73 17.36 8.75
C LEU A 19 -14.76 17.99 9.77
N ARG A 20 -14.26 19.21 9.50
CA ARG A 20 -13.34 19.92 10.41
C ARG A 20 -13.95 21.13 11.13
N ARG A 21 -15.26 21.34 11.05
CA ARG A 21 -15.89 22.60 11.49
C ARG A 21 -16.43 22.60 12.94
N ASP A 22 -16.49 21.47 13.61
CA ASP A 22 -17.24 21.38 14.88
C ASP A 22 -16.38 21.53 16.15
N PHE A 23 -15.07 21.74 16.03
CA PHE A 23 -14.19 21.91 17.21
C PHE A 23 -13.75 23.36 17.50
N LEU A 24 -14.21 24.33 16.70
CA LEU A 24 -13.92 25.76 16.88
C LEU A 24 -15.20 26.58 16.62
N GLN A 25 -16.09 26.62 17.60
CA GLN A 25 -17.10 27.68 17.70
C GLN A 25 -17.00 28.35 19.06
N SER A 26 -16.33 29.50 19.09
CA SER A 26 -16.67 30.60 19.99
C SER A 26 -16.39 31.93 19.29
N ASP A 27 -17.49 32.65 19.05
CA ASP A 27 -17.66 34.07 18.72
C ASP A 27 -17.01 34.69 17.48
N GLU A 28 -17.88 35.21 16.61
CA GLU A 28 -17.56 36.17 15.56
C GLU A 28 -17.35 37.57 16.16
N SER A 29 -16.19 38.17 15.91
CA SER A 29 -16.04 39.50 15.29
C SER A 29 -14.69 40.13 15.64
N VAL A 30 -14.04 40.65 14.60
CA VAL A 30 -12.98 41.67 14.52
C VAL A 30 -11.85 41.16 13.63
N GLY A 31 -11.60 41.90 12.56
CA GLY A 31 -10.70 41.50 11.47
C GLY A 31 -9.21 41.60 11.78
N LEU A 32 -8.47 41.18 10.76
CA LEU A 32 -7.03 41.30 10.50
C LEU A 32 -6.10 40.22 11.09
N HIS A 33 -5.22 39.79 10.17
CA HIS A 33 -4.09 38.88 10.26
C HIS A 33 -4.36 37.39 10.52
N PHE A 34 -4.36 36.64 9.41
CA PHE A 34 -3.97 35.24 9.40
C PHE A 34 -2.49 35.13 9.81
N ASP A 35 -2.25 34.61 11.01
CA ASP A 35 -0.99 33.96 11.36
C ASP A 35 -1.19 32.43 11.19
N PRO A 36 -0.25 31.69 10.58
CA PRO A 36 -0.50 30.31 10.18
C PRO A 36 -0.31 29.39 11.40
N TYR A 37 -1.40 28.86 11.93
CA TYR A 37 -1.39 27.78 12.89
C TYR A 37 -0.62 26.56 12.33
N PHE A 38 0.47 26.17 12.99
CA PHE A 38 1.19 24.92 12.69
C PHE A 38 0.44 23.74 13.32
N VAL A 39 -0.56 23.21 12.59
CA VAL A 39 -1.24 21.98 12.97
C VAL A 39 -0.50 20.79 12.35
N TRP A 40 0.25 20.07 13.17
CA TRP A 40 0.88 18.81 12.80
C TRP A 40 -0.11 17.66 13.06
N LEU A 41 -0.93 17.31 12.05
CA LEU A 41 -1.63 16.04 12.06
C LEU A 41 -0.69 14.98 11.46
N PHE A 42 -0.11 14.15 12.32
CA PHE A 42 0.68 12.99 11.89
C PHE A 42 -0.11 11.71 12.14
N GLU A 43 -0.22 10.89 11.10
CA GLU A 43 -0.65 9.50 11.22
C GLU A 43 0.58 8.66 11.53
N ALA A 44 0.59 7.99 12.68
CA ALA A 44 1.62 7.00 12.99
C ALA A 44 1.06 5.58 13.00
N TRP A 45 1.87 4.69 12.43
CA TRP A 45 1.75 3.24 12.39
C TRP A 45 1.75 2.63 13.81
N PRO A 46 1.27 1.38 14.01
CA PRO A 46 1.23 0.76 15.33
C PRO A 46 2.55 0.86 16.07
N VAL A 47 2.49 1.53 17.21
CA VAL A 47 3.57 1.60 18.17
C VAL A 47 3.33 0.50 19.20
N PRO A 48 4.18 -0.54 19.29
CA PRO A 48 4.16 -1.44 20.43
C PRO A 48 4.52 -0.63 21.69
N MET A 49 3.53 -0.32 22.51
CA MET A 49 3.77 0.14 23.88
C MET A 49 4.14 -1.10 24.71
N GLU A 50 5.28 -1.04 25.41
CA GLU A 50 5.85 -2.20 26.12
C GLU A 50 4.85 -2.73 27.19
N GLY A 51 4.19 -3.86 26.90
CA GLY A 51 3.22 -4.50 27.79
C GLY A 51 2.22 -5.44 27.10
N LYS A 52 2.55 -6.74 27.02
CA LYS A 52 1.76 -7.96 26.73
C LYS A 52 0.66 -7.99 25.63
N GLU A 53 0.29 -6.89 25.01
CA GLU A 53 -0.56 -6.82 23.81
C GLU A 53 0.00 -5.73 22.89
N GLU A 54 0.18 -6.05 21.61
CA GLU A 54 0.57 -5.07 20.59
C GLU A 54 -0.61 -4.09 20.38
N ARG A 55 -0.57 -2.96 21.07
CA ARG A 55 -1.63 -1.93 21.00
C ARG A 55 -1.22 -0.84 20.03
N SER A 56 -2.00 -0.65 18.97
CA SER A 56 -1.81 0.47 18.05
C SER A 56 -2.53 1.71 18.56
N TYR A 57 -1.80 2.82 18.69
CA TYR A 57 -2.37 4.13 19.00
C TYR A 57 -2.25 5.07 17.81
N ARG A 58 -3.28 5.87 17.55
CA ARG A 58 -3.22 7.07 16.72
C ARG A 58 -3.02 8.26 17.66
N TYR A 59 -2.31 9.30 17.24
CA TYR A 59 -2.03 10.43 18.10
C TYR A 59 -2.09 11.76 17.34
N SER A 60 -2.12 12.87 18.09
CA SER A 60 -1.96 14.22 17.58
C SER A 60 -1.19 15.04 18.62
N VAL A 61 -0.21 15.82 18.15
CA VAL A 61 0.54 16.77 18.98
C VAL A 61 0.43 18.13 18.32
N VAL A 62 -0.23 19.06 18.98
CA VAL A 62 -0.55 20.38 18.42
C VAL A 62 0.06 21.46 19.27
N VAL A 63 0.72 22.43 18.64
CA VAL A 63 1.14 23.68 19.27
C VAL A 63 0.29 24.80 18.68
N ALA A 64 -0.52 25.45 19.51
CA ALA A 64 -1.36 26.58 19.10
C ALA A 64 -1.40 27.61 20.23
N ALA A 65 -1.26 28.90 19.88
CA ALA A 65 -1.26 30.01 20.83
C ALA A 65 -0.30 29.78 22.03
N ASP A 66 0.93 29.34 21.74
CA ASP A 66 1.97 28.99 22.73
C ASP A 66 1.55 27.94 23.77
N LYS A 67 0.62 27.06 23.39
CA LYS A 67 0.21 25.91 24.19
C LYS A 67 0.31 24.61 23.42
N LEU A 68 0.72 23.56 24.12
CA LEU A 68 0.86 22.20 23.65
C LEU A 68 -0.36 21.37 24.07
N THR A 69 -0.94 20.66 23.11
CA THR A 69 -1.99 19.67 23.37
C THR A 69 -1.60 18.34 22.75
N ILE A 70 -1.70 17.27 23.54
CA ILE A 70 -1.44 15.89 23.13
C ILE A 70 -2.75 15.12 23.19
N TRP A 71 -3.06 14.39 22.12
CA TRP A 71 -4.23 13.51 22.04
C TRP A 71 -3.81 12.12 21.57
N LEU A 72 -4.44 11.08 22.13
CA LEU A 72 -4.23 9.67 21.82
C LEU A 72 -5.57 8.97 21.60
N GLU A 73 -5.63 8.09 20.61
CA GLU A 73 -6.71 7.13 20.35
C GLU A 73 -6.14 5.72 20.31
N ASP A 74 -6.72 4.80 21.09
CA ASP A 74 -6.50 3.36 20.89
C ASP A 74 -7.28 2.92 19.64
N ARG A 75 -6.58 2.49 18.59
CA ARG A 75 -7.22 2.14 17.31
C ARG A 75 -8.15 0.94 17.43
N LYS A 76 -7.94 0.04 18.39
CA LYS A 76 -8.77 -1.16 18.60
C LYS A 76 -10.04 -0.81 19.37
N THR A 77 -9.90 -0.13 20.51
CA THR A 77 -11.05 0.15 21.40
C THR A 77 -11.78 1.45 21.07
N LYS A 78 -11.15 2.31 20.27
CA LYS A 78 -11.57 3.69 19.97
C LYS A 78 -11.62 4.60 21.19
N ALA A 79 -11.10 4.17 22.33
CA ALA A 79 -10.98 5.03 23.50
C ALA A 79 -9.97 6.15 23.24
N GLN A 80 -10.31 7.35 23.69
CA GLN A 80 -9.52 8.56 23.45
C GLN A 80 -9.13 9.25 24.76
N TRP A 81 -7.95 9.85 24.76
CA TRP A 81 -7.44 10.65 25.87
C TRP A 81 -6.74 11.91 25.34
N GLY A 82 -6.88 13.02 26.06
CA GLY A 82 -6.24 14.29 25.72
C GLY A 82 -5.63 14.97 26.93
N SER A 83 -4.54 15.70 26.73
CA SER A 83 -4.00 16.61 27.74
C SER A 83 -4.87 17.87 27.84
N ALA A 84 -4.63 18.66 28.88
CA ALA A 84 -5.02 20.08 28.85
C ALA A 84 -4.17 20.84 27.81
N GLU A 85 -4.48 22.12 27.59
CA GLU A 85 -3.58 23.01 26.87
C GLU A 85 -2.42 23.42 27.81
N LEU A 86 -1.21 22.97 27.51
CA LEU A 86 -0.05 23.09 28.39
C LEU A 86 0.94 24.14 27.88
N THR A 87 1.29 25.07 28.74
CA THR A 87 2.44 25.98 28.58
C THR A 87 3.74 25.26 28.91
N LEU A 88 4.86 25.80 28.46
CA LEU A 88 6.19 25.20 28.65
C LEU A 88 6.52 24.95 30.13
N SER A 89 6.18 25.87 31.02
CA SER A 89 6.42 25.75 32.47
C SER A 89 5.60 24.66 33.16
N GLU A 90 4.55 24.13 32.52
CA GLU A 90 3.70 23.10 33.12
C GLU A 90 4.28 21.68 32.96
N PHE A 91 5.22 21.48 32.03
CA PHE A 91 5.82 20.17 31.79
C PHE A 91 7.35 20.18 31.69
N VAL A 92 7.98 21.36 31.60
CA VAL A 92 9.44 21.50 31.67
C VAL A 92 9.84 21.91 33.08
N THR A 93 10.71 21.12 33.69
CA THR A 93 11.33 21.38 34.98
C THR A 93 12.79 21.81 34.79
N GLU A 94 13.46 22.26 35.86
CA GLU A 94 14.89 22.59 35.81
C GLU A 94 15.76 21.43 35.30
N THR A 95 15.35 20.19 35.57
CA THR A 95 16.09 18.98 35.18
C THR A 95 15.73 18.47 33.79
N SER A 96 14.62 18.91 33.20
CA SER A 96 14.20 18.56 31.84
C SER A 96 14.34 19.71 30.84
N ALA A 97 14.81 20.87 31.28
CA ALA A 97 15.02 22.05 30.44
C ALA A 97 16.18 21.86 29.46
N ILE A 98 15.88 21.99 28.17
CA ILE A 98 16.85 22.09 27.09
C ILE A 98 17.17 23.57 26.84
N PRO A 99 18.45 23.99 26.92
CA PRO A 99 18.83 25.38 26.70
C PRO A 99 18.38 25.91 25.33
N ASN A 100 17.78 27.10 25.32
CA ASN A 100 17.25 27.79 24.14
C ASN A 100 16.12 27.08 23.38
N ALA A 101 15.60 25.96 23.89
CA ALA A 101 14.50 25.25 23.25
C ALA A 101 13.17 25.98 23.44
N LYS A 102 12.44 26.14 22.34
CA LYS A 102 11.08 26.67 22.33
C LYS A 102 10.06 25.53 22.43
N LEU A 103 8.79 25.88 22.70
CA LEU A 103 7.70 24.91 22.79
C LEU A 103 7.60 24.01 21.56
N GLU A 104 7.79 24.57 20.37
CA GLU A 104 7.80 23.83 19.10
C GLU A 104 8.93 22.79 19.02
N ASP A 105 10.08 23.06 19.63
CA ASP A 105 11.21 22.13 19.62
C ASP A 105 10.90 20.91 20.50
N TYR A 106 10.29 21.12 21.67
CA TYR A 106 9.79 20.02 22.50
C TYR A 106 8.72 19.21 21.79
N ALA A 107 7.75 19.87 21.12
CA ALA A 107 6.70 19.19 20.38
C ALA A 107 7.26 18.27 19.28
N LYS A 108 8.27 18.73 18.54
CA LYS A 108 8.99 17.91 17.54
C LYS A 108 9.65 16.70 18.18
N GLN A 109 10.29 16.86 19.33
CA GLN A 109 10.91 15.74 20.04
C GLN A 109 9.88 14.72 20.56
N PHE A 110 8.72 15.17 21.04
CA PHE A 110 7.65 14.26 21.44
C PHE A 110 7.07 13.49 20.24
N ILE A 111 6.96 14.12 19.08
CA ILE A 111 6.57 13.42 17.83
C ILE A 111 7.62 12.38 17.45
N ALA A 112 8.91 12.72 17.49
CA ALA A 112 10.00 11.77 17.23
C ALA A 112 9.95 10.56 18.21
N CYS A 113 9.70 10.82 19.49
CA CYS A 113 9.44 9.75 20.48
C CYS A 113 8.29 8.86 20.06
N LEU A 114 7.16 9.45 19.65
CA LEU A 114 5.97 8.70 19.25
C LEU A 114 6.20 7.86 17.99
N HIS A 115 7.10 8.28 17.10
CA HIS A 115 7.57 7.50 15.95
C HIS A 115 8.59 6.41 16.27
N ALA A 116 9.07 6.31 17.53
CA ALA A 116 10.18 5.43 17.91
C ALA A 116 11.49 5.75 17.18
N GLU A 117 11.74 7.02 16.84
CA GLU A 117 12.99 7.42 16.21
C GLU A 117 14.08 7.64 17.28
N GLY A 118 15.30 7.16 17.01
CA GLY A 118 16.47 7.35 17.87
C GLY A 118 16.44 6.58 19.21
N ASP A 119 17.23 7.05 20.17
CA ASP A 119 17.35 6.46 21.52
C ASP A 119 16.25 6.96 22.48
N THR A 120 15.03 7.11 21.99
CA THR A 120 13.92 7.66 22.79
C THR A 120 13.00 6.55 23.31
N LYS A 121 12.47 6.72 24.52
CA LYS A 121 11.51 5.78 25.10
C LYS A 121 10.19 6.48 25.42
N ARG A 122 9.10 5.73 25.34
CA ARG A 122 7.77 6.21 25.69
C ARG A 122 6.95 5.14 26.38
N PHE A 123 6.14 5.57 27.32
CA PHE A 123 5.30 4.69 28.11
C PHE A 123 3.92 5.29 28.24
N ILE A 124 2.89 4.44 28.16
CA ILE A 124 1.54 4.80 28.55
C ILE A 124 1.07 3.85 29.64
N SER A 125 0.68 4.40 30.79
CA SER A 125 0.17 3.61 31.90
C SER A 125 -1.20 4.11 32.37
N PRO A 126 -2.10 3.22 32.83
CA PRO A 126 -3.27 3.64 33.59
C PRO A 126 -2.83 4.34 34.87
N THR A 127 -3.51 5.42 35.24
CA THR A 127 -3.44 5.93 36.61
C THR A 127 -4.30 5.08 37.53
N SER A 128 -4.11 5.21 38.84
CA SER A 128 -4.85 4.48 39.88
C SER A 128 -6.38 4.60 39.79
N SER A 129 -6.90 5.72 39.26
CA SER A 129 -8.33 5.96 39.04
C SER A 129 -8.89 5.34 37.76
N GLY A 130 -8.05 4.92 36.81
CA GLY A 130 -8.46 4.37 35.50
C GLY A 130 -9.07 5.39 34.51
N GLU A 131 -9.47 6.58 34.97
CA GLU A 131 -10.04 7.66 34.15
C GLU A 131 -8.98 8.47 33.39
N THR A 132 -7.74 8.45 33.88
CA THR A 132 -6.62 9.14 33.26
C THR A 132 -5.52 8.16 32.84
N ARG A 133 -4.72 8.59 31.87
CA ARG A 133 -3.51 7.89 31.43
C ARG A 133 -2.30 8.76 31.70
N GLN A 134 -1.21 8.17 32.17
CA GLN A 134 0.08 8.82 32.23
C GLN A 134 0.82 8.51 30.93
N LEU A 135 1.16 9.52 30.16
CA LEU A 135 2.06 9.41 29.01
C LEU A 135 3.43 9.96 29.43
N THR A 136 4.45 9.11 29.39
CA THR A 136 5.82 9.47 29.76
C THR A 136 6.72 9.40 28.54
N PHE A 137 7.47 10.45 28.27
CA PHE A 137 8.57 10.46 27.30
C PHE A 137 9.89 10.50 28.03
N VAL A 138 10.85 9.70 27.55
CA VAL A 138 12.24 9.71 28.01
C VAL A 138 13.12 10.02 26.81
N LEU A 139 13.68 11.22 26.82
CA LEU A 139 14.60 11.72 25.79
C LEU A 139 16.04 11.51 26.27
N SER A 140 16.77 10.61 25.61
CA SER A 140 18.21 10.47 25.85
C SER A 140 18.98 11.58 25.14
N LEU A 141 19.73 12.35 25.90
CA LEU A 141 20.58 13.43 25.43
C LEU A 141 22.03 13.03 25.63
N HIS A 142 22.72 12.84 24.50
CA HIS A 142 24.13 12.49 24.45
C HIS A 142 24.96 13.76 24.28
N LEU A 143 25.70 14.14 25.31
CA LEU A 143 26.71 15.18 25.23
C LEU A 143 28.10 14.54 25.18
N ALA A 144 29.08 15.27 24.66
CA ALA A 144 30.44 14.76 24.46
C ALA A 144 31.09 14.20 25.75
N SER A 145 30.64 14.64 26.93
CA SER A 145 31.19 14.26 28.24
C SER A 145 30.25 13.48 29.15
N PHE A 146 28.95 13.37 28.84
CA PHE A 146 28.00 12.57 29.62
C PHE A 146 26.70 12.30 28.84
N GLU A 147 26.00 11.26 29.27
CA GLU A 147 24.66 10.90 28.79
C GLU A 147 23.65 11.22 29.90
N THR A 148 22.55 11.89 29.55
CA THR A 148 21.44 12.14 30.49
C THR A 148 20.11 11.80 29.83
N ALA A 149 19.11 11.48 30.66
CA ALA A 149 17.75 11.21 30.21
C ALA A 149 16.81 12.28 30.76
N LEU A 150 16.15 13.00 29.88
CA LEU A 150 15.12 13.99 30.24
C LEU A 150 13.76 13.28 30.25
N VAL A 151 13.07 13.34 31.38
CA VAL A 151 11.77 12.68 31.57
C VAL A 151 10.68 13.73 31.53
N PHE A 152 9.68 13.52 30.68
CA PHE A 152 8.49 14.37 30.57
C PHE A 152 7.24 13.52 30.80
N GLU A 153 6.32 14.05 31.59
CA GLU A 153 5.15 13.33 32.04
C GLU A 153 3.87 14.13 31.78
N PHE A 154 2.90 13.49 31.14
CA PHE A 154 1.66 14.10 30.72
C PHE A 154 0.48 13.30 31.25
N VAL A 155 -0.41 13.98 31.98
CA VAL A 155 -1.68 13.41 32.41
C VAL A 155 -2.71 13.63 31.30
N LEU A 156 -3.19 12.54 30.71
CA LEU A 156 -4.21 12.55 29.68
C LEU A 156 -5.56 12.14 30.28
N LYS A 157 -6.58 12.99 30.12
CA LYS A 157 -7.94 12.74 30.57
C LYS A 157 -8.74 12.05 29.47
N LYS A 158 -9.62 11.14 29.86
CA LYS A 158 -10.51 10.44 28.93
C LYS A 158 -11.40 11.46 28.20
N VAL A 159 -11.43 11.36 26.88
CA VAL A 159 -12.36 12.13 26.05
C VAL A 159 -13.69 11.35 25.99
N PRO A 160 -14.81 11.95 26.39
CA PRO A 160 -16.11 11.30 26.27
C PRO A 160 -16.47 11.19 24.78
N LEU A 161 -16.85 9.98 24.34
CA LEU A 161 -17.21 9.71 22.95
C LEU A 161 -18.67 9.31 22.86
N GLN A 162 -19.37 9.91 21.91
CA GLN A 162 -20.67 9.45 21.48
C GLN A 162 -20.51 8.31 20.49
N ARG A 163 -21.59 7.56 20.28
CA ARG A 163 -21.62 6.47 19.29
C ARG A 163 -21.23 6.96 17.90
N VAL A 164 -21.63 8.18 17.53
CA VAL A 164 -21.30 8.78 16.23
C VAL A 164 -19.79 8.97 16.08
N ASP A 165 -19.09 9.40 17.14
CA ASP A 165 -17.63 9.59 17.11
C ASP A 165 -16.89 8.26 16.92
N ILE A 166 -17.36 7.21 17.59
CA ILE A 166 -16.80 5.85 17.46
C ILE A 166 -17.00 5.36 16.03
N LEU A 167 -18.20 5.51 15.46
CA LEU A 167 -18.48 5.11 14.09
C LEU A 167 -17.64 5.91 13.08
N ALA A 168 -17.50 7.22 13.27
CA ALA A 168 -16.64 8.05 12.43
C ALA A 168 -15.17 7.61 12.52
N ALA A 169 -14.68 7.23 13.69
CA ALA A 169 -13.34 6.66 13.85
C ALA A 169 -13.17 5.32 13.12
N GLN A 170 -14.18 4.44 13.19
CA GLN A 170 -14.15 3.15 12.46
C GLN A 170 -14.23 3.34 10.95
N VAL A 171 -15.07 4.26 10.47
CA VAL A 171 -15.17 4.58 9.03
C VAL A 171 -13.85 5.14 8.51
N ARG A 172 -13.17 6.00 9.28
CA ARG A 172 -11.82 6.47 8.93
C ARG A 172 -10.85 5.30 8.81
N ASP A 173 -10.77 4.44 9.81
CA ASP A 173 -9.87 3.28 9.78
C ASP A 173 -10.13 2.34 8.60
N LEU A 174 -11.41 2.07 8.28
CA LEU A 174 -11.76 1.27 7.10
C LEU A 174 -11.38 1.97 5.79
N THR A 175 -11.47 3.30 5.75
CA THR A 175 -11.06 4.08 4.58
C THR A 175 -9.55 4.03 4.38
N ASP A 176 -8.79 4.13 5.47
CA ASP A 176 -7.32 4.04 5.48
C ASP A 176 -6.87 2.65 5.00
N GLU A 177 -7.44 1.58 5.56
CA GLU A 177 -7.16 0.20 5.15
C GLU A 177 -7.51 -0.02 3.67
N LEU A 178 -8.63 0.52 3.21
CA LEU A 178 -9.03 0.44 1.81
C LEU A 178 -8.05 1.20 0.91
N HIS A 179 -7.56 2.35 1.34
CA HIS A 179 -6.54 3.11 0.59
C HIS A 179 -5.24 2.33 0.49
N GLU A 180 -4.76 1.75 1.60
CA GLU A 180 -3.57 0.90 1.61
C GLU A 180 -3.73 -0.32 0.69
N LEU A 181 -4.88 -0.99 0.75
CA LEU A 181 -5.16 -2.16 -0.09
C LEU A 181 -5.20 -1.75 -1.57
N LYS A 182 -5.79 -0.61 -1.90
CA LYS A 182 -5.77 -0.08 -3.27
C LYS A 182 -4.35 0.25 -3.74
N GLN A 183 -3.51 0.80 -2.87
CA GLN A 183 -2.11 1.08 -3.19
C GLN A 183 -1.33 -0.22 -3.42
N LYS A 184 -1.42 -1.18 -2.50
CA LYS A 184 -0.81 -2.51 -2.64
C LYS A 184 -1.32 -3.25 -3.88
N GLN A 185 -2.60 -3.12 -4.21
CA GLN A 185 -3.16 -3.67 -5.44
C GLN A 185 -2.62 -2.96 -6.68
N SER A 186 -2.35 -1.66 -6.62
CA SER A 186 -1.78 -0.91 -7.74
C SER A 186 -0.30 -1.22 -7.99
N ASP A 187 0.41 -1.78 -7.01
CA ASP A 187 1.79 -2.26 -7.13
C ASP A 187 1.88 -3.66 -7.78
N LEU A 188 0.77 -4.40 -7.81
CA LEU A 188 0.70 -5.69 -8.50
C LEU A 188 0.29 -5.47 -9.95
N ALA A 189 1.26 -5.60 -10.85
CA ALA A 189 1.00 -5.57 -12.26
C ALA A 189 0.63 -6.98 -12.75
N PHE A 190 -0.60 -7.14 -13.26
CA PHE A 190 -1.14 -8.41 -13.75
C PHE A 190 -1.76 -8.23 -15.14
N LEU A 191 -1.40 -9.12 -16.07
CA LEU A 191 -1.94 -9.16 -17.43
C LEU A 191 -2.48 -10.56 -17.73
N ASP A 192 -3.75 -10.64 -18.14
CA ASP A 192 -4.38 -11.85 -18.67
C ASP A 192 -4.60 -11.70 -20.18
N LEU A 193 -4.09 -12.69 -20.91
CA LEU A 193 -4.08 -12.74 -22.36
C LEU A 193 -4.85 -13.96 -22.82
N GLU A 194 -5.65 -13.79 -23.87
CA GLU A 194 -6.30 -14.88 -24.58
C GLU A 194 -5.72 -15.02 -25.99
N ALA A 195 -5.54 -16.25 -26.45
CA ALA A 195 -5.13 -16.50 -27.82
C ALA A 195 -6.31 -16.23 -28.76
N SER A 196 -6.13 -15.31 -29.71
CA SER A 196 -7.14 -14.95 -30.70
C SER A 196 -7.13 -15.87 -31.92
N HIS A 197 -5.95 -16.17 -32.46
CA HIS A 197 -5.73 -17.06 -33.59
C HIS A 197 -4.28 -17.56 -33.61
N VAL A 198 -3.97 -18.57 -34.44
CA VAL A 198 -2.59 -18.97 -34.74
C VAL A 198 -2.07 -18.09 -35.87
N ALA A 199 -0.82 -17.61 -35.74
CA ALA A 199 -0.13 -16.89 -36.79
C ALA A 199 0.05 -17.75 -38.06
N PRO A 200 0.33 -17.14 -39.23
CA PRO A 200 0.52 -17.87 -40.48
C PRO A 200 1.61 -18.96 -40.45
N ASP A 201 2.59 -18.81 -39.54
CA ASP A 201 3.65 -19.79 -39.30
C ASP A 201 3.14 -21.12 -38.68
N ARG A 202 1.89 -21.15 -38.21
CA ARG A 202 1.23 -22.28 -37.52
C ARG A 202 1.95 -22.76 -36.26
N THR A 203 2.78 -21.91 -35.68
CA THR A 203 3.60 -22.22 -34.50
C THR A 203 3.54 -21.14 -33.42
N THR A 204 2.94 -19.99 -33.71
CA THR A 204 2.87 -18.87 -32.74
C THR A 204 1.42 -18.44 -32.53
N PHE A 205 1.04 -18.18 -31.28
CA PHE A 205 -0.26 -17.59 -30.97
C PHE A 205 -0.23 -16.08 -31.11
N VAL A 206 -1.33 -15.51 -31.60
CA VAL A 206 -1.59 -14.09 -31.55
C VAL A 206 -2.43 -13.80 -30.31
N TRP A 207 -1.84 -13.13 -29.33
CA TRP A 207 -2.43 -12.81 -28.05
C TRP A 207 -3.22 -11.51 -28.10
N LYS A 208 -4.35 -11.50 -27.41
CA LYS A 208 -5.18 -10.32 -27.17
C LYS A 208 -5.31 -10.10 -25.67
N VAL A 209 -5.25 -8.84 -25.26
CA VAL A 209 -5.47 -8.46 -23.86
C VAL A 209 -6.92 -8.71 -23.48
N LYS A 210 -7.14 -9.60 -22.52
CA LYS A 210 -8.44 -9.89 -21.94
C LYS A 210 -8.69 -9.01 -20.71
N TYR A 211 -7.68 -8.91 -19.85
CA TYR A 211 -7.77 -8.13 -18.62
C TYR A 211 -6.39 -7.61 -18.20
N LEU A 212 -6.37 -6.40 -17.67
CA LEU A 212 -5.17 -5.74 -17.17
C LEU A 212 -5.47 -5.13 -15.80
N LEU A 213 -4.63 -5.46 -14.81
CA LEU A 213 -4.60 -4.90 -13.48
C LEU A 213 -3.27 -4.17 -13.26
N GLY A 214 -3.36 -3.00 -12.64
CA GLY A 214 -2.23 -2.09 -12.43
C GLY A 214 -2.32 -0.86 -13.34
N ARG A 215 -1.60 0.21 -12.99
CA ARG A 215 -1.47 1.35 -13.92
C ARG A 215 -0.78 0.82 -15.18
N ASN A 216 -1.29 1.18 -16.36
CA ASN A 216 -0.72 0.90 -17.69
C ASN A 216 0.81 1.16 -17.81
N SER A 217 1.41 1.84 -16.84
CA SER A 217 2.83 2.19 -16.75
C SER A 217 3.75 1.12 -16.15
N GLN A 218 3.27 0.12 -15.41
CA GLN A 218 4.18 -0.88 -14.77
C GLN A 218 4.45 -2.08 -15.70
N LEU A 219 3.40 -2.63 -16.30
CA LEU A 219 3.51 -3.58 -17.41
C LEU A 219 3.35 -2.82 -18.72
N HIS A 220 4.41 -2.15 -19.22
CA HIS A 220 4.44 -1.77 -20.64
C HIS A 220 4.65 -3.01 -21.50
N LEU A 221 3.68 -3.92 -21.46
CA LEU A 221 3.63 -5.07 -22.32
C LEU A 221 3.05 -4.63 -23.66
N LEU A 222 3.93 -4.30 -24.60
CA LEU A 222 3.53 -4.10 -25.98
C LEU A 222 3.27 -5.49 -26.56
N VAL A 223 2.00 -5.87 -26.59
CA VAL A 223 1.54 -7.08 -27.25
C VAL A 223 1.51 -6.79 -28.74
N ASP A 224 2.59 -7.14 -29.44
CA ASP A 224 2.72 -7.02 -30.90
C ASP A 224 2.06 -8.23 -31.60
N GLY A 225 0.88 -8.62 -31.10
CA GLY A 225 0.16 -9.84 -31.43
C GLY A 225 0.91 -11.12 -31.04
N THR A 226 2.02 -11.42 -31.69
CA THR A 226 2.79 -12.67 -31.53
C THR A 226 3.87 -12.62 -30.45
N ALA A 227 4.21 -11.41 -30.00
CA ALA A 227 5.31 -11.15 -29.08
C ALA A 227 4.85 -10.25 -27.94
N ILE A 228 5.51 -10.39 -26.81
CA ILE A 228 5.28 -9.56 -25.63
C ILE A 228 6.59 -8.88 -25.30
N ARG A 229 6.65 -7.56 -25.47
CA ARG A 229 7.82 -6.77 -25.10
C ARG A 229 7.72 -6.34 -23.65
N ILE A 230 8.77 -6.55 -22.88
CA ILE A 230 8.83 -6.19 -21.47
C ILE A 230 9.13 -4.71 -21.31
N GLY A 231 8.32 -4.03 -20.52
CA GLY A 231 8.43 -2.59 -20.30
C GLY A 231 9.45 -2.17 -19.25
N GLN A 232 9.64 -3.02 -18.25
CA GLN A 232 10.42 -2.72 -17.06
C GLN A 232 11.24 -3.94 -16.67
N THR A 233 12.43 -3.72 -16.11
CA THR A 233 13.22 -4.82 -15.55
C THR A 233 12.54 -5.33 -14.28
N GLY A 234 12.39 -6.65 -14.15
CA GLY A 234 11.69 -7.24 -13.01
C GLY A 234 11.67 -8.77 -13.00
N LEU A 235 11.13 -9.33 -11.93
CA LEU A 235 10.84 -10.75 -11.81
C LEU A 235 9.39 -11.01 -12.24
N TYR A 236 9.21 -11.79 -13.29
CA TYR A 236 7.91 -12.09 -13.87
C TYR A 236 7.54 -13.55 -13.66
N LEU A 237 6.28 -13.81 -13.32
CA LEU A 237 5.66 -15.12 -13.31
C LEU A 237 4.75 -15.25 -14.53
N PHE A 238 5.05 -16.23 -15.38
CA PHE A 238 4.23 -16.60 -16.52
C PHE A 238 3.50 -17.89 -16.20
N THR A 239 2.20 -17.93 -16.46
CA THR A 239 1.41 -19.17 -16.53
C THR A 239 0.71 -19.23 -17.87
N ILE A 240 1.07 -20.22 -18.67
CA ILE A 240 0.56 -20.41 -20.03
C ILE A 240 -0.26 -21.68 -20.02
N ASN A 241 -1.51 -21.59 -20.47
CA ASN A 241 -2.37 -22.74 -20.67
C ASN A 241 -2.78 -22.76 -22.13
N CYS A 242 -2.43 -23.82 -22.83
CA CYS A 242 -2.72 -23.94 -24.24
C CYS A 242 -3.40 -25.27 -24.50
N ARG A 243 -4.38 -25.21 -25.40
CA ARG A 243 -5.04 -26.39 -25.93
C ARG A 243 -4.54 -26.61 -27.35
N CYS A 244 -3.92 -27.75 -27.58
CA CYS A 244 -3.29 -28.08 -28.86
C CYS A 244 -3.72 -29.47 -29.32
N LYS A 245 -3.81 -29.65 -30.64
CA LYS A 245 -4.07 -30.96 -31.25
C LYS A 245 -2.93 -31.92 -30.95
N ASP A 246 -3.24 -33.07 -30.38
CA ASP A 246 -2.22 -34.10 -30.15
C ASP A 246 -1.76 -34.71 -31.47
N LYS A 247 -0.45 -34.81 -31.65
CA LYS A 247 0.21 -35.49 -32.76
C LYS A 247 1.18 -36.58 -32.30
N GLY A 248 1.12 -36.95 -31.02
CA GLY A 248 1.98 -37.94 -30.39
C GLY A 248 3.06 -37.33 -29.48
N PRO A 249 3.75 -38.20 -28.71
CA PRO A 249 4.54 -37.83 -27.52
C PRO A 249 5.74 -36.90 -27.77
N ASP A 250 6.20 -36.75 -29.02
CA ASP A 250 7.34 -35.87 -29.37
C ASP A 250 6.97 -34.72 -30.31
N ARG A 251 5.70 -34.65 -30.74
CA ARG A 251 5.25 -33.69 -31.77
C ARG A 251 4.49 -32.50 -31.19
N THR A 252 4.09 -32.59 -29.92
CA THR A 252 3.30 -31.58 -29.24
C THR A 252 4.09 -30.98 -28.07
N TRP A 253 4.63 -29.77 -28.25
CA TRP A 253 5.48 -29.09 -27.25
C TRP A 253 5.27 -27.58 -27.24
N PHE A 254 5.67 -26.94 -26.13
CA PHE A 254 5.77 -25.48 -25.97
C PHE A 254 7.19 -25.07 -25.66
N ARG A 255 7.60 -23.94 -26.22
CA ARG A 255 8.85 -23.26 -25.88
C ARG A 255 8.53 -21.84 -25.47
N PHE A 256 8.89 -21.52 -24.24
CA PHE A 256 8.96 -20.16 -23.74
C PHE A 256 10.31 -19.59 -24.16
N LYS A 257 10.28 -18.57 -25.01
CA LYS A 257 11.48 -17.90 -25.52
C LYS A 257 11.58 -16.48 -25.01
N VAL A 258 12.80 -16.09 -24.67
CA VAL A 258 13.19 -14.71 -24.36
C VAL A 258 14.29 -14.32 -25.34
N ASN A 259 14.08 -13.26 -26.12
CA ASN A 259 15.02 -12.79 -27.14
C ASN A 259 15.46 -13.88 -28.13
N GLY A 260 14.55 -14.80 -28.45
CA GLY A 260 14.80 -15.93 -29.35
C GLY A 260 15.43 -17.16 -28.69
N GLU A 261 15.97 -17.04 -27.48
CA GLU A 261 16.56 -18.13 -26.70
C GLU A 261 15.47 -18.91 -25.95
N VAL A 262 15.53 -20.24 -25.97
CA VAL A 262 14.57 -21.08 -25.25
C VAL A 262 14.94 -21.15 -23.78
N ARG A 263 14.14 -20.52 -22.92
CA ARG A 263 14.34 -20.56 -21.47
C ARG A 263 13.59 -21.70 -20.79
N ARG A 264 12.44 -22.11 -21.33
CA ARG A 264 11.67 -23.23 -20.78
C ARG A 264 11.00 -24.03 -21.89
N ARG A 265 10.86 -25.33 -21.66
CA ARG A 265 10.12 -26.26 -22.54
C ARG A 265 9.08 -27.01 -21.72
N SER A 266 7.95 -27.30 -22.33
CA SER A 266 6.93 -28.20 -21.79
C SER A 266 6.50 -29.13 -22.91
N ASN A 267 6.35 -30.43 -22.62
CA ASN A 267 5.80 -31.40 -23.55
C ASN A 267 4.34 -31.67 -23.18
N CYS A 268 3.49 -31.80 -24.17
CA CYS A 268 2.15 -32.29 -23.97
C CYS A 268 2.14 -33.80 -23.97
N TYR A 269 1.52 -34.37 -22.96
CA TYR A 269 1.15 -35.77 -22.99
C TYR A 269 -0.35 -35.85 -23.26
N GLY A 270 -0.71 -36.14 -24.51
CA GLY A 270 -2.02 -36.70 -24.78
C GLY A 270 -1.99 -38.18 -24.41
N MET A 271 -3.05 -38.68 -23.77
CA MET A 271 -3.25 -40.12 -23.77
C MET A 271 -3.47 -40.53 -25.22
N SER A 272 -2.64 -41.42 -25.74
CA SER A 272 -2.87 -42.04 -27.04
C SER A 272 -4.33 -42.50 -27.06
N PRO A 273 -5.09 -42.21 -28.14
CA PRO A 273 -6.37 -42.87 -28.30
C PRO A 273 -6.13 -44.37 -28.16
N LEU A 274 -6.94 -45.04 -27.34
CA LEU A 274 -7.14 -46.49 -27.51
C LEU A 274 -7.48 -46.69 -28.99
N GLU A 275 -6.86 -47.69 -29.63
CA GLU A 275 -6.68 -47.84 -31.09
C GLU A 275 -7.93 -47.65 -31.99
N ASP A 276 -9.13 -47.57 -31.44
CA ASP A 276 -10.40 -47.49 -32.18
C ASP A 276 -11.16 -46.15 -32.09
N SER A 277 -10.63 -45.13 -31.41
CA SER A 277 -11.27 -43.82 -31.31
C SER A 277 -10.70 -42.81 -32.34
N TYR A 278 -11.40 -42.61 -33.45
CA TYR A 278 -11.13 -41.56 -34.46
C TYR A 278 -11.43 -40.12 -33.98
N SER A 279 -11.63 -39.90 -32.67
CA SER A 279 -11.87 -38.55 -32.15
C SER A 279 -10.55 -37.79 -31.98
N GLU A 280 -10.48 -36.57 -32.51
CA GLU A 280 -9.31 -35.71 -32.35
C GLU A 280 -9.16 -35.32 -30.87
N VAL A 281 -8.05 -35.72 -30.24
CA VAL A 281 -7.77 -35.39 -28.83
C VAL A 281 -7.02 -34.06 -28.74
N TYR A 282 -7.50 -33.19 -27.86
CA TYR A 282 -6.97 -31.84 -27.65
C TYR A 282 -6.54 -31.66 -26.18
N PRO A 283 -5.37 -32.20 -25.78
CA PRO A 283 -4.90 -32.10 -24.40
C PRO A 283 -4.69 -30.65 -23.99
N TRP A 284 -4.95 -30.39 -22.70
CA TRP A 284 -4.53 -29.16 -22.04
C TRP A 284 -3.07 -29.28 -21.62
N CYS A 285 -2.28 -28.27 -21.96
CA CYS A 285 -0.89 -28.22 -21.58
C CYS A 285 -0.63 -26.91 -20.86
N SER A 286 0.01 -27.03 -19.69
CA SER A 286 0.32 -25.90 -18.83
C SER A 286 1.83 -25.73 -18.72
N LEU A 287 2.27 -24.47 -18.67
CA LEU A 287 3.63 -24.09 -18.37
C LEU A 287 3.61 -22.90 -17.42
N THR A 288 4.09 -23.12 -16.20
CA THR A 288 4.37 -22.04 -15.24
C THR A 288 5.86 -21.87 -15.07
N THR A 289 6.35 -20.64 -15.21
CA THR A 289 7.76 -20.31 -15.03
C THR A 289 7.93 -18.91 -14.46
N SER A 290 8.89 -18.74 -13.54
CA SER A 290 9.38 -17.43 -13.15
C SER A 290 10.66 -17.12 -13.92
N VAL A 291 10.83 -15.86 -14.33
CA VAL A 291 12.00 -15.39 -15.07
C VAL A 291 12.28 -13.93 -14.76
N VAL A 292 13.56 -13.60 -14.57
CA VAL A 292 14.00 -12.20 -14.50
C VAL A 292 14.16 -11.70 -15.93
N LEU A 293 13.45 -10.63 -16.27
CA LEU A 293 13.47 -10.01 -17.58
C LEU A 293 13.96 -8.58 -17.46
N GLN A 294 14.65 -8.11 -18.49
CA GLN A 294 15.07 -6.73 -18.63
C GLN A 294 14.04 -5.93 -19.42
N ALA A 295 14.03 -4.61 -19.23
CA ALA A 295 13.32 -3.73 -20.15
C ALA A 295 13.75 -4.02 -21.60
N ASP A 296 12.77 -4.01 -22.50
CA ASP A 296 12.86 -4.36 -23.92
C ASP A 296 13.05 -5.84 -24.28
N ASP A 297 13.11 -6.74 -23.30
CA ASP A 297 13.09 -8.18 -23.58
C ASP A 297 11.84 -8.58 -24.36
N ASN A 298 12.01 -9.45 -25.35
CA ASN A 298 10.95 -9.95 -26.19
C ASN A 298 10.62 -11.40 -25.83
N VAL A 299 9.40 -11.60 -25.32
CA VAL A 299 8.89 -12.91 -24.92
C VAL A 299 8.00 -13.47 -26.03
N LYS A 300 8.25 -14.73 -26.41
CA LYS A 300 7.44 -15.48 -27.39
C LYS A 300 7.12 -16.88 -26.90
N ILE A 301 5.90 -17.31 -27.18
CA ILE A 301 5.46 -18.70 -26.96
C ILE A 301 5.38 -19.38 -28.30
N ILE A 302 6.19 -20.43 -28.49
CA ILE A 302 6.18 -21.23 -29.72
C ILE A 302 5.63 -22.62 -29.41
N VAL A 303 4.74 -23.09 -30.26
CA VAL A 303 4.16 -24.43 -30.24
C VAL A 303 4.71 -25.30 -31.35
N GLY A 304 4.71 -26.62 -31.13
CA GLY A 304 5.09 -27.62 -32.13
C GLY A 304 4.27 -27.54 -33.43
N THR A 305 4.81 -28.07 -34.53
CA THR A 305 4.27 -27.86 -35.88
C THR A 305 2.85 -28.39 -36.09
N GLY A 306 1.98 -27.49 -36.55
CA GLY A 306 0.62 -27.75 -36.99
C GLY A 306 -0.38 -27.93 -35.85
N THR A 307 -0.20 -27.16 -34.80
CA THR A 307 -1.23 -26.85 -33.81
C THR A 307 -2.38 -26.09 -34.49
N THR A 308 -3.59 -26.60 -34.36
CA THR A 308 -4.79 -25.79 -34.54
C THR A 308 -5.08 -25.09 -33.22
N LEU A 309 -5.34 -23.78 -33.24
CA LEU A 309 -5.86 -23.11 -32.05
C LEU A 309 -7.19 -23.78 -31.74
N VAL A 310 -7.32 -24.25 -30.50
CA VAL A 310 -8.61 -24.57 -29.94
C VAL A 310 -8.92 -23.52 -28.89
N ASP A 311 -10.13 -22.98 -28.97
CA ASP A 311 -10.62 -21.92 -28.10
C ASP A 311 -10.30 -22.19 -26.62
N GLY A 312 -9.92 -21.12 -25.92
CA GLY A 312 -9.63 -21.15 -24.49
C GLY A 312 -8.15 -21.22 -24.11
N SER A 313 -7.22 -21.05 -25.04
CA SER A 313 -5.80 -20.91 -24.70
C SER A 313 -5.54 -19.53 -24.07
N THR A 314 -4.92 -19.50 -22.90
CA THR A 314 -4.69 -18.29 -22.09
C THR A 314 -3.24 -18.18 -21.61
N MET A 315 -2.81 -16.97 -21.32
CA MET A 315 -1.55 -16.69 -20.65
C MET A 315 -1.74 -15.59 -19.63
N THR A 316 -1.33 -15.85 -18.40
CA THR A 316 -1.27 -14.85 -17.34
C THR A 316 0.18 -14.48 -17.05
N ILE A 317 0.40 -13.18 -16.82
CA ILE A 317 1.69 -12.60 -16.52
C ILE A 317 1.53 -11.73 -15.28
N THR A 318 2.33 -12.02 -14.26
CA THR A 318 2.36 -11.25 -13.02
C THR A 318 3.77 -10.75 -12.78
N GLN A 319 3.95 -9.44 -12.60
CA GLN A 319 5.20 -8.90 -12.08
C GLN A 319 5.21 -9.07 -10.56
N LEU A 320 6.21 -9.77 -10.03
CA LEU A 320 6.33 -10.05 -8.61
C LEU A 320 7.16 -8.97 -7.90
N ARG A 321 8.15 -8.39 -8.61
CA ARG A 321 9.04 -7.30 -8.19
C ARG A 321 9.59 -6.59 -9.41
#